data_AF-A0A800CHQ3-F1
#
_entry.id   AF-A0A800CHQ3-F1
#
_cell.length_a   1.000
_cell.length_b   1.000
_cell.length_c   1.000
_cell.angle_alpha   90.00
_cell.angle_beta   90.00
_cell.angle_gamma   90.00
#
_symmetry.space_group_name_H-M   'P 1'
#
loop_
_entity.id
_entity.type
_entity.pdbx_description
1 polymer ?
#
loop_
_entity_poly.entity_id
_entity_poly.type
_entity_poly.pdbx_seq_one_letter_code
_entity_poly.pdbx_strand_id
1 'polypeptide(L)'
;MARLFWFVLGVVVGFHIKEFKQFLARFKWVFLVTAVVCIPLGMMEWEAIIRFSGQDWLEHRETILDSIYSLAFIFAFFAFTNVALPLNKQVSDLGVKSFGIYLAHIPAMEFTARGIYLLIPALLGVQLLFQPIMVVFGLGIPLLLMAVVNRSPARRYYSYIFG
;
A
#
# COMPACT_ATOMS: atom_id res chain seq x y z
N MET A 1 -9.28 16.26 -12.31
CA MET A 1 -8.99 17.39 -11.40
C MET A 1 -8.26 16.98 -10.12
N ALA A 2 -8.66 15.89 -9.44
CA ALA A 2 -8.01 15.44 -8.19
C ALA A 2 -6.48 15.27 -8.27
N ARG A 3 -5.94 14.71 -9.36
CA ARG A 3 -4.48 14.50 -9.53
C ARG A 3 -3.67 15.79 -9.56
N LEU A 4 -4.20 16.85 -10.19
CA LEU A 4 -3.56 18.16 -10.27
C LEU A 4 -3.54 18.84 -8.89
N PHE A 5 -4.62 18.72 -8.14
CA PHE A 5 -4.71 19.20 -6.76
C PHE A 5 -3.65 18.53 -5.88
N TRP A 6 -3.57 17.19 -5.90
CA TRP A 6 -2.59 16.45 -5.12
C TRP A 6 -1.14 16.78 -5.49
N PHE A 7 -0.87 16.96 -6.79
CA PHE A 7 0.45 17.36 -7.27
C PHE A 7 0.85 18.76 -6.75
N VAL A 8 0.00 19.77 -6.96
CA VAL A 8 0.27 21.15 -6.52
C VAL A 8 0.40 21.22 -5.00
N LEU A 9 -0.51 20.57 -4.27
CA LEU A 9 -0.45 20.49 -2.81
C LEU A 9 0.87 19.85 -2.35
N GLY A 10 1.27 18.74 -2.98
CA GLY A 10 2.54 18.06 -2.68
C GLY A 10 3.76 18.95 -2.92
N VAL A 11 3.78 19.71 -4.01
CA VAL A 11 4.86 20.68 -4.30
C VAL A 11 4.91 21.78 -3.23
N VAL A 12 3.78 22.40 -2.90
CA VAL A 12 3.72 23.48 -1.90
C VAL A 12 4.15 22.99 -0.52
N VAL A 13 3.64 21.84 -0.09
CA VAL A 13 4.00 21.18 1.17
C VAL A 13 5.48 20.81 1.19
N GLY A 14 6.02 20.33 0.06
CA GLY A 14 7.43 20.00 -0.08
C GLY A 14 8.36 21.18 0.22
N PHE A 15 8.01 22.38 -0.24
CA PHE A 15 8.78 23.59 0.04
C PHE A 15 8.67 24.09 1.49
N HIS A 16 7.55 23.80 2.19
CA HIS A 16 7.25 24.30 3.54
C HIS A 16 7.14 23.17 4.57
N ILE A 17 7.93 22.12 4.39
CA ILE A 17 7.74 20.85 5.12
C ILE A 17 7.92 20.99 6.63
N LYS A 18 8.77 21.90 7.09
CA LYS A 18 9.06 22.10 8.53
C LYS A 18 7.86 22.74 9.23
N GLU A 19 7.37 23.84 8.66
CA GLU A 19 6.23 24.60 9.13
C GLU A 19 4.96 23.74 9.06
N PHE A 20 4.78 23.02 7.95
CA PHE A 20 3.64 22.15 7.74
C PHE A 20 3.59 21.01 8.75
N LYS A 21 4.73 20.33 9.02
CA LYS A 21 4.81 19.30 10.06
C LYS A 21 4.47 19.85 11.44
N GLN A 22 4.99 21.04 11.79
CA GLN A 22 4.71 21.66 13.08
C GLN A 22 3.23 22.03 13.24
N PHE A 23 2.58 22.48 12.15
CA PHE A 23 1.14 22.72 12.11
C PHE A 23 0.34 21.42 12.30
N LEU A 24 0.65 20.38 11.53
CA LEU A 24 -0.06 19.10 11.59
C LEU A 24 0.11 18.38 12.93
N ALA A 25 1.26 18.53 13.61
CA ALA A 25 1.52 17.90 14.90
C ALA A 25 0.46 18.24 15.97
N ARG A 26 -0.21 19.41 15.84
CA ARG A 26 -1.30 19.83 16.75
C ARG A 26 -2.57 18.98 16.60
N PHE A 27 -2.79 18.41 15.41
CA PHE A 27 -4.00 17.64 15.06
C PHE A 27 -3.71 16.16 14.82
N LYS A 28 -2.54 15.66 15.23
CA LYS A 28 -2.09 14.27 14.97
C LYS A 28 -3.13 13.20 15.33
N TRP A 29 -3.79 13.34 16.47
CA TRP A 29 -4.81 12.39 16.92
C TRP A 29 -6.10 12.50 16.13
N VAL A 30 -6.47 13.70 15.67
CA VAL A 30 -7.65 13.91 14.82
C VAL A 30 -7.44 13.16 13.51
N PHE A 31 -6.29 13.33 12.85
CA PHE A 31 -5.99 12.62 11.60
C PHE A 31 -5.96 11.10 11.77
N LEU A 32 -5.37 10.60 12.85
CA LEU A 32 -5.33 9.17 13.12
C LEU A 32 -6.73 8.60 13.38
N VAL A 33 -7.53 9.26 14.22
CA VAL A 33 -8.91 8.84 14.52
C VAL A 33 -9.76 8.87 13.26
N THR A 34 -9.67 9.94 12.46
CA THR A 34 -10.37 10.01 11.17
C THR A 34 -9.96 8.86 10.25
N ALA A 35 -8.67 8.58 10.10
CA ALA A 35 -8.21 7.45 9.28
C ALA A 35 -8.77 6.11 9.78
N VAL A 36 -8.77 5.87 11.09
CA VAL A 36 -9.32 4.63 11.68
C VAL A 36 -10.83 4.53 11.50
N VAL A 37 -11.58 5.63 11.69
CA VAL A 37 -13.05 5.69 11.53
C VAL A 37 -13.47 5.57 10.07
N CYS A 38 -12.67 6.08 9.13
CA CYS A 38 -12.94 5.93 7.71
C CYS A 38 -12.90 4.47 7.23
N ILE A 39 -12.22 3.55 7.93
CA ILE A 39 -12.18 2.13 7.55
C ILE A 39 -13.58 1.49 7.61
N PRO A 40 -14.26 1.42 8.77
CA PRO A 40 -15.60 0.85 8.82
C PRO A 40 -16.61 1.66 8.00
N LEU A 41 -16.51 2.99 7.96
CA LEU A 41 -17.40 3.83 7.15
C LEU A 41 -17.22 3.57 5.65
N GLY A 42 -15.99 3.39 5.18
CA GLY A 42 -15.67 3.08 3.79
C GLY A 42 -16.22 1.71 3.38
N MET A 43 -16.18 0.72 4.27
CA MET A 43 -16.83 -0.57 4.04
C MET A 43 -18.36 -0.41 3.89
N MET A 44 -18.98 0.40 4.75
CA MET A 44 -20.42 0.70 4.66
C MET A 44 -20.79 1.45 3.38
N GLU A 45 -19.96 2.41 2.94
CA GLU A 45 -20.16 3.14 1.68
C GLU A 45 -20.09 2.18 0.49
N TRP A 46 -19.07 1.32 0.44
CA TRP A 46 -18.95 0.31 -0.62
C TRP A 46 -20.12 -0.66 -0.65
N GLU A 47 -20.55 -1.15 0.50
CA GLU A 47 -21.71 -2.04 0.59
C GLU A 47 -22.99 -1.35 0.13
N ALA A 48 -23.19 -0.08 0.51
CA ALA A 48 -24.31 0.72 0.05
C ALA A 48 -24.27 0.92 -1.47
N ILE A 49 -23.11 1.28 -2.04
CA ILE A 49 -22.95 1.46 -3.48
C ILE A 49 -23.28 0.18 -4.25
N ILE A 50 -22.77 -0.98 -3.79
CA ILE A 50 -23.07 -2.28 -4.42
C ILE A 50 -24.59 -2.53 -4.39
N ARG A 51 -25.23 -2.40 -3.21
CA ARG A 51 -26.67 -2.62 -3.04
C ARG A 51 -27.52 -1.69 -3.91
N PHE A 52 -27.15 -0.41 -4.02
CA PHE A 52 -27.89 0.57 -4.81
C PHE A 52 -27.60 0.48 -6.32
N SER A 53 -26.44 -0.06 -6.71
CA SER A 53 -26.08 -0.22 -8.12
C SER A 53 -26.82 -1.37 -8.82
N GLY A 54 -27.33 -2.34 -8.05
CA GLY A 54 -27.93 -3.56 -8.60
C GLY A 54 -26.93 -4.48 -9.31
N GLN A 55 -25.63 -4.25 -9.16
CA GLN A 55 -24.57 -5.10 -9.72
C GLN A 55 -24.00 -6.02 -8.64
N ASP A 56 -23.76 -7.28 -8.98
CA ASP A 56 -23.14 -8.26 -8.07
C ASP A 56 -21.66 -7.95 -7.83
N TRP A 57 -21.02 -7.24 -8.77
CA TRP A 57 -19.63 -6.87 -8.69
C TRP A 57 -19.38 -5.54 -9.38
N LEU A 58 -18.79 -4.60 -8.66
CA LEU A 58 -18.33 -3.33 -9.20
C LEU A 58 -16.81 -3.35 -9.34
N GLU A 59 -16.32 -2.84 -10.47
CA GLU A 59 -14.91 -2.50 -10.59
C GLU A 59 -14.52 -1.49 -9.50
N HIS A 60 -13.28 -1.60 -9.01
CA HIS A 60 -12.77 -0.68 -8.00
C HIS A 60 -12.83 0.76 -8.49
N ARG A 61 -13.47 1.65 -7.71
CA ARG A 61 -13.54 3.08 -7.96
C ARG A 61 -13.21 3.82 -6.67
N GLU A 62 -12.46 4.91 -6.78
CA GLU A 62 -12.23 5.79 -5.63
C GLU A 62 -13.55 6.44 -5.19
N THR A 63 -13.86 6.28 -3.91
CA THR A 63 -15.00 6.92 -3.24
C THR A 63 -14.58 8.20 -2.53
N ILE A 64 -15.55 8.91 -1.96
CA ILE A 64 -15.27 10.12 -1.17
C ILE A 64 -14.56 9.73 0.12
N LEU A 65 -14.95 8.63 0.79
CA LEU A 65 -14.27 8.19 2.00
C LEU A 65 -12.85 7.69 1.71
N ASP A 66 -12.59 7.10 0.55
CA ASP A 66 -11.21 6.74 0.14
C ASP A 66 -10.32 7.98 0.05
N SER A 67 -10.85 9.10 -0.47
CA SER A 67 -10.13 10.37 -0.55
C SER A 67 -9.87 10.98 0.83
N ILE A 68 -10.87 10.96 1.72
CA ILE A 68 -10.75 11.47 3.09
C ILE A 68 -9.78 10.60 3.90
N TYR A 69 -9.89 9.29 3.79
CA TYR A 69 -8.99 8.32 4.41
C TYR A 69 -7.55 8.57 3.97
N SER A 70 -7.30 8.67 2.66
CA SER A 70 -5.97 8.88 2.10
C SER A 70 -5.34 10.18 2.63
N LEU A 71 -6.11 11.27 2.66
CA LEU A 71 -5.66 12.55 3.20
C LEU A 71 -5.38 12.49 4.70
N ALA A 72 -6.29 11.90 5.48
CA ALA A 72 -6.14 11.73 6.91
C ALA A 72 -4.92 10.85 7.23
N PHE A 73 -4.71 9.78 6.48
CA PHE A 73 -3.57 8.87 6.67
C PHE A 73 -2.23 9.56 6.36
N ILE A 74 -2.13 10.27 5.22
CA ILE A 74 -0.93 11.02 4.85
C ILE A 74 -0.62 12.09 5.90
N PHE A 75 -1.63 12.84 6.35
CA PHE A 75 -1.45 13.87 7.37
C PHE A 75 -1.10 13.29 8.74
N ALA A 76 -1.69 12.16 9.13
CA ALA A 76 -1.29 11.43 10.32
C ALA A 76 0.19 11.06 10.23
N PHE A 77 0.63 10.47 9.10
CA PHE A 77 2.03 10.11 8.89
C PHE A 77 2.99 11.30 9.06
N PHE A 78 2.64 12.46 8.52
CA PHE A 78 3.45 13.68 8.71
C PHE A 78 3.37 14.30 10.11
N ALA A 79 2.23 14.18 10.79
CA ALA A 79 2.00 14.75 12.11
C ALA A 79 2.75 13.99 13.22
N PHE A 80 2.98 12.69 13.04
CA PHE A 80 3.71 11.83 13.98
C PHE A 80 5.22 11.84 13.69
N THR A 81 5.90 12.91 14.09
CA THR A 81 7.33 13.13 13.77
C THR A 81 8.33 12.35 14.63
N ASN A 82 7.96 11.98 15.86
CA ASN A 82 8.85 11.37 16.85
C ASN A 82 8.36 9.98 17.30
N VAL A 83 7.99 9.12 16.35
CA VAL A 83 7.60 7.74 16.67
C VAL A 83 8.79 6.82 16.47
N ALA A 84 9.27 6.21 17.55
CA ALA A 84 10.26 5.16 17.50
C ALA A 84 9.59 3.89 16.97
N LEU A 85 9.62 3.69 15.64
CA LEU A 85 9.09 2.47 15.04
C LEU A 85 10.08 1.32 15.22
N PRO A 86 9.64 0.15 15.73
CA PRO A 86 10.45 -1.06 15.64
C PRO A 86 10.70 -1.36 14.16
N LEU A 87 11.90 -1.87 13.84
CA LEU A 87 12.27 -2.26 12.48
C LEU A 87 12.31 -1.11 11.45
N ASN A 88 12.48 0.15 11.89
CA ASN A 88 12.54 1.33 11.00
C ASN A 88 13.50 1.14 9.80
N LYS A 89 14.67 0.53 10.04
CA LYS A 89 15.63 0.24 8.97
C LYS A 89 15.06 -0.72 7.92
N GLN A 90 14.45 -1.84 8.34
CA GLN A 90 13.85 -2.78 7.39
C GLN A 90 12.68 -2.16 6.62
N VAL A 91 11.84 -1.37 7.29
CA VAL A 91 10.70 -0.69 6.65
C VAL A 91 11.19 0.35 5.62
N SER A 92 12.24 1.11 5.96
CA SER A 92 12.86 2.05 5.04
C SER A 92 13.49 1.35 3.84
N ASP A 93 14.21 0.24 4.06
CA ASP A 93 14.82 -0.57 3.00
C ASP A 93 13.75 -1.17 2.06
N LEU A 94 12.58 -1.55 2.59
CA LEU A 94 11.43 -1.99 1.79
C LEU A 94 10.87 -0.85 0.93
N GLY A 95 10.79 0.37 1.48
CA GLY A 95 10.34 1.55 0.76
C GLY A 95 11.20 1.85 -0.47
N VAL A 96 12.52 1.74 -0.35
CA VAL A 96 13.46 1.93 -1.48
C VAL A 96 13.26 0.87 -2.57
N LYS A 97 12.85 -0.35 -2.21
CA LYS A 97 12.60 -1.47 -3.15
C LYS A 97 11.16 -1.52 -3.68
N SER A 98 10.29 -0.62 -3.23
CA SER A 98 8.85 -0.65 -3.50
C SER A 98 8.52 -0.70 -4.99
N PHE A 99 9.25 0.04 -5.83
CA PHE A 99 9.03 0.04 -7.28
C PHE A 99 9.30 -1.33 -7.91
N GLY A 100 10.45 -1.94 -7.60
CA GLY A 100 10.74 -3.28 -8.10
C GLY A 100 9.78 -4.34 -7.55
N ILE A 101 9.30 -4.19 -6.31
CA ILE A 101 8.29 -5.09 -5.73
C ILE A 101 6.99 -4.93 -6.51
N TYR A 102 6.59 -3.69 -6.80
CA TYR A 102 5.41 -3.38 -7.59
C TYR A 102 5.45 -4.04 -8.98
N LEU A 103 6.60 -4.07 -9.66
CA LEU A 103 6.72 -4.74 -10.96
C LEU A 103 6.58 -6.26 -10.87
N ALA A 104 7.11 -6.88 -9.81
CA ALA A 104 7.23 -8.33 -9.72
C ALA A 104 6.16 -9.03 -8.85
N HIS A 105 5.41 -8.29 -8.02
CA HIS A 105 4.46 -8.91 -7.09
C HIS A 105 3.27 -9.59 -7.78
N ILE A 106 2.73 -9.01 -8.87
CA ILE A 106 1.60 -9.59 -9.61
C ILE A 106 1.94 -11.00 -10.14
N PRO A 107 3.01 -11.19 -10.95
CA PRO A 107 3.35 -12.53 -11.41
C PRO A 107 3.71 -13.47 -10.25
N ALA A 108 4.40 -12.97 -9.21
CA ALA A 108 4.70 -13.77 -8.03
C ALA A 108 3.45 -14.32 -7.34
N MET A 109 2.44 -13.47 -7.15
CA MET A 109 1.14 -13.84 -6.60
C MET A 109 0.41 -14.82 -7.51
N GLU A 110 0.42 -14.59 -8.83
CA GLU A 110 -0.25 -15.48 -9.79
C GLU A 110 0.35 -16.89 -9.79
N PHE A 111 1.68 -17.01 -9.86
CA PHE A 111 2.34 -18.32 -9.78
C PHE A 111 2.10 -19.01 -8.43
N THR A 112 2.05 -18.24 -7.35
CA THR A 112 1.72 -18.77 -6.02
C THR A 112 0.29 -19.33 -6.00
N ALA A 113 -0.70 -18.57 -6.49
CA ALA A 113 -2.09 -19.00 -6.54
C ALA A 113 -2.27 -20.25 -7.43
N ARG A 114 -1.62 -20.28 -8.60
CA ARG A 114 -1.60 -21.47 -9.49
C ARG A 114 -0.95 -22.67 -8.80
N GLY A 115 0.14 -22.48 -8.07
CA GLY A 115 0.78 -23.53 -7.28
C GLY A 115 -0.14 -24.10 -6.21
N ILE A 116 -0.83 -23.23 -5.47
CA ILE A 116 -1.83 -23.64 -4.48
C ILE A 116 -2.97 -24.41 -5.14
N TYR A 117 -3.49 -23.92 -6.27
CA TYR A 117 -4.55 -24.60 -7.02
C TYR A 117 -4.17 -26.03 -7.40
N LEU A 118 -2.93 -26.26 -7.83
CA LEU A 118 -2.46 -27.58 -8.25
C LEU A 118 -2.12 -28.51 -7.07
N LEU A 119 -1.58 -27.98 -5.97
CA LEU A 119 -1.06 -28.78 -4.88
C LEU A 119 -2.07 -28.97 -3.74
N ILE A 120 -2.78 -27.91 -3.36
CA ILE A 120 -3.70 -27.88 -2.21
C ILE A 120 -4.90 -26.96 -2.54
N PRO A 121 -5.78 -27.33 -3.48
CA PRO A 121 -6.87 -26.47 -3.95
C PRO A 121 -7.84 -26.06 -2.82
N ALA A 122 -8.00 -26.89 -1.80
CA ALA A 122 -8.83 -26.58 -0.63
C ALA A 122 -8.39 -25.29 0.09
N LEU A 123 -7.11 -24.92 -0.01
CA LEU A 123 -6.56 -23.72 0.63
C LEU A 123 -7.09 -22.42 0.00
N LEU A 124 -7.52 -22.46 -1.27
CA LEU A 124 -8.11 -21.30 -1.96
C LEU A 124 -9.43 -20.85 -1.30
N GLY A 125 -10.16 -21.78 -0.67
CA GLY A 125 -11.40 -21.47 0.04
C GLY A 125 -11.18 -20.92 1.45
N VAL A 126 -9.96 -21.04 2.00
CA VAL A 126 -9.65 -20.58 3.36
C VAL A 126 -8.97 -19.21 3.29
N GLN A 127 -9.78 -18.17 3.08
CA GLN A 127 -9.28 -16.79 2.88
C GLN A 127 -8.31 -16.33 3.97
N LEU A 128 -8.55 -16.73 5.22
CA LEU A 128 -7.71 -16.39 6.37
C LEU A 128 -6.27 -16.93 6.25
N LEU A 129 -6.06 -18.05 5.55
CA LEU A 129 -4.75 -18.61 5.27
C LEU A 129 -4.22 -18.16 3.91
N PHE A 130 -5.11 -18.07 2.92
CA PHE A 130 -4.73 -17.65 1.57
C PHE A 130 -4.14 -16.24 1.57
N GLN A 131 -4.77 -15.28 2.26
CA GLN A 131 -4.31 -13.89 2.31
C GLN A 131 -2.87 -13.73 2.86
N PRO A 132 -2.51 -14.24 4.05
CA PRO A 132 -1.14 -14.12 4.55
C PRO A 132 -0.13 -14.84 3.65
N ILE A 133 -0.49 -15.96 3.03
CA ILE A 133 0.38 -16.64 2.06
C ILE A 133 0.63 -15.73 0.86
N MET A 134 -0.42 -15.14 0.29
CA MET A 134 -0.28 -14.22 -0.84
C MET A 134 0.55 -12.98 -0.49
N VAL A 135 0.43 -12.44 0.73
CA VAL A 135 1.28 -11.34 1.21
C VAL A 135 2.73 -11.79 1.32
N VAL A 136 2.99 -12.93 1.95
CA VAL A 136 4.35 -13.45 2.17
C VAL A 136 5.04 -13.76 0.84
N PHE A 137 4.38 -14.43 -0.10
CA PHE A 137 4.98 -14.77 -1.38
C PHE A 137 4.99 -13.59 -2.35
N GLY A 138 3.94 -12.77 -2.37
CA GLY A 138 3.85 -11.57 -3.20
C GLY A 138 4.93 -10.53 -2.87
N LEU A 139 5.36 -10.45 -1.61
CA LEU A 139 6.48 -9.59 -1.20
C LEU A 139 7.82 -10.35 -1.17
N GLY A 140 7.81 -11.59 -0.70
CA GLY A 140 9.01 -12.41 -0.51
C GLY A 140 9.68 -12.82 -1.82
N ILE A 141 8.91 -13.27 -2.82
CA ILE A 141 9.48 -13.67 -4.11
C ILE A 141 10.18 -12.49 -4.79
N PRO A 142 9.57 -11.29 -4.96
CA PRO A 142 10.27 -10.14 -5.52
C PRO A 142 11.56 -9.79 -4.77
N LEU A 143 11.53 -9.78 -3.43
CA LEU A 143 12.71 -9.49 -2.62
C LEU A 143 13.82 -10.53 -2.81
N LEU A 144 13.46 -11.80 -2.90
CA LEU A 144 14.41 -12.88 -3.19
C LEU A 144 15.00 -12.70 -4.59
N LEU A 145 14.19 -12.45 -5.61
CA LEU A 145 14.65 -12.23 -6.98
C LEU A 145 15.61 -11.04 -7.06
N MET A 146 15.27 -9.92 -6.42
CA MET A 146 16.17 -8.77 -6.31
C MET A 146 17.49 -9.15 -5.63
N ALA A 147 17.44 -9.90 -4.53
CA ALA A 147 18.63 -10.34 -3.83
C ALA A 147 19.50 -11.26 -4.69
N VAL A 148 18.90 -12.19 -5.45
CA VAL A 148 19.60 -13.08 -6.38
C VAL A 148 20.26 -12.28 -7.49
N VAL A 149 19.53 -11.39 -8.16
CA VAL A 149 20.07 -10.56 -9.26
C VAL A 149 21.23 -9.69 -8.76
N ASN A 150 21.07 -9.03 -7.60
CA ASN A 150 22.10 -8.18 -7.03
C ASN A 150 23.37 -8.94 -6.58
N ARG A 151 23.27 -10.24 -6.26
CA ARG A 151 24.41 -11.09 -5.91
C ARG A 151 25.04 -11.81 -7.10
N SER A 152 24.42 -11.74 -8.27
CA SER A 152 24.85 -12.43 -9.48
C SER A 152 25.65 -11.51 -10.43
N PRO A 153 26.28 -12.05 -11.48
CA PRO A 153 26.87 -11.25 -12.55
C PRO A 153 25.85 -10.33 -13.27
N ALA A 154 24.55 -10.60 -13.13
CA ALA A 154 23.48 -9.77 -13.67
C ALA A 154 23.21 -8.48 -12.87
N ARG A 155 23.95 -8.23 -11.77
CA ARG A 155 23.84 -6.99 -10.96
C ARG A 155 23.90 -5.72 -11.80
N ARG A 156 24.68 -5.72 -12.89
CA ARG A 156 24.77 -4.58 -13.84
C ARG A 156 23.42 -4.18 -14.47
N TYR A 157 22.46 -5.09 -14.50
CA TYR A 157 21.11 -4.85 -15.02
C TYR A 157 20.07 -4.58 -13.94
N TYR A 158 20.45 -4.61 -12.66
CA TYR A 158 19.52 -4.48 -11.55
C TYR A 158 18.61 -3.26 -11.71
N SER A 159 19.20 -2.10 -12.04
CA SER A 159 18.43 -0.86 -12.16
C SER A 159 17.52 -0.79 -13.38
N TYR A 160 17.81 -1.56 -14.42
CA TYR A 160 16.92 -1.65 -15.58
C TYR A 160 15.71 -2.57 -15.30
N ILE A 161 15.88 -3.55 -14.42
CA ILE A 161 14.85 -4.55 -14.10
C ILE A 161 13.94 -4.07 -12.96
N PHE A 162 14.51 -3.40 -11.96
CA PHE A 162 13.81 -3.06 -10.71
C PHE A 162 13.80 -1.57 -10.36
N GLY A 163 14.38 -0.70 -11.20
CA GLY A 163 14.50 0.76 -11.03
C GLY A 163 15.62 1.21 -10.09
#